data_AF-A0ABD0RZ02-F1
#
_entry.id   AF-A0ABD0RZ02-F1
#
_cell.length_a   1.000
_cell.length_b   1.000
_cell.length_c   1.000
_cell.angle_alpha   90.00
_cell.angle_beta   90.00
_cell.angle_gamma   90.00
#
_symmetry.space_group_name_H-M   'P 1'
#
loop_
_entity.id
_entity.type
_entity.pdbx_description
1 polymer ?
#
loop_
_entity_poly.entity_id
_entity_poly.type
_entity_poly.pdbx_seq_one_letter_code
_entity_poly.pdbx_strand_id
1 'polypeptide(L)' 'IASDGLKGRVFEVSLADLQNDEVAFRKFKLVTEDVQGKNCLTNFHGMDLTRDKMCSMVKKWQ' A
#
# COMPACT_ATOMS: atom_id res chain seq x y z
N ILE A 1 -13.34 -14.00 -16.69
CA ILE A 1 -13.68 -12.67 -17.26
C ILE A 1 -12.51 -11.72 -16.99
N ALA A 2 -12.31 -10.63 -17.75
CA ALA A 2 -11.18 -9.70 -17.49
C ALA A 2 -11.19 -9.14 -16.05
N SER A 3 -12.39 -9.00 -15.45
CA SER A 3 -12.58 -8.63 -14.04
C SER A 3 -11.89 -9.58 -13.06
N ASP A 4 -11.92 -10.89 -13.32
CA ASP A 4 -11.37 -11.88 -12.39
C ASP A 4 -9.83 -11.84 -12.36
N GLY A 5 -9.20 -11.41 -13.45
CA GLY A 5 -7.76 -11.19 -13.51
C GLY A 5 -7.29 -9.87 -12.89
N LEU A 6 -8.24 -8.96 -12.60
CA LEU A 6 -7.99 -7.68 -11.92
C LEU A 6 -8.25 -7.78 -10.41
N LYS A 7 -9.25 -8.57 -10.01
CA LYS A 7 -9.52 -8.87 -8.59
C LYS A 7 -8.33 -9.64 -7.98
N GLY A 8 -8.06 -9.38 -6.70
CA GLY A 8 -6.95 -9.99 -5.95
C GLY A 8 -5.57 -9.38 -6.24
N ARG A 9 -5.44 -8.43 -7.18
CA ARG A 9 -4.19 -7.68 -7.34
C ARG A 9 -3.95 -6.79 -6.13
N VAL A 10 -2.70 -6.78 -5.66
CA VAL A 10 -2.27 -5.96 -4.53
C VAL A 10 -1.37 -4.84 -5.04
N PHE A 11 -1.72 -3.60 -4.68
CA PHE A 11 -0.95 -2.40 -4.99
C PHE A 11 -0.28 -1.89 -3.72
N GLU A 12 1.01 -1.56 -3.81
CA GLU A 12 1.74 -0.93 -2.71
C GLU A 12 1.88 0.56 -3.01
N VAL A 13 1.36 1.41 -2.12
CA VAL A 13 1.29 2.86 -2.29
C VAL A 13 1.80 3.55 -1.03
N SER A 14 2.51 4.67 -1.17
CA SER A 14 2.95 5.48 -0.03
C SER A 14 1.74 6.16 0.63
N LEU A 15 1.76 6.30 1.96
CA LEU A 15 0.71 7.02 2.68
C LEU A 15 0.67 8.51 2.28
N ALA A 16 1.81 9.10 1.94
CA ALA A 16 1.88 10.49 1.49
C ALA A 16 1.14 10.72 0.15
N ASP A 17 1.00 9.68 -0.67
CA ASP A 17 0.23 9.77 -1.92
C ASP A 17 -1.29 9.64 -1.69
N LEU A 18 -1.69 9.10 -0.53
CA LEU A 18 -3.10 8.92 -0.14
C LEU A 18 -3.61 10.06 0.74
N GLN A 19 -2.74 10.73 1.49
CA GLN A 19 -3.08 11.79 2.43
C GLN A 19 -2.01 12.89 2.44
N ASN A 20 -2.43 14.14 2.20
CA ASN A 20 -1.54 15.28 1.92
C ASN A 20 -0.56 15.67 3.04
N ASP A 21 -0.78 15.27 4.30
CA ASP A 21 0.04 15.68 5.45
C ASP A 21 0.74 14.51 6.17
N GLU A 22 0.68 13.31 5.58
CA GLU A 22 1.21 12.11 6.21
C GLU A 22 2.64 11.77 5.79
N VAL A 23 3.28 10.93 6.61
CA VAL A 23 4.68 10.54 6.45
C VAL A 23 4.88 9.54 5.30
N ALA A 24 5.83 9.83 4.40
CA ALA A 24 6.12 9.01 3.22
C ALA A 24 6.75 7.63 3.51
N PHE A 25 7.20 7.38 4.75
CA PHE A 25 7.83 6.11 5.10
C PHE A 25 6.85 4.97 5.39
N ARG A 26 5.54 5.26 5.46
CA ARG A 26 4.50 4.24 5.63
C ARG A 26 3.95 3.86 4.26
N LYS A 27 3.88 2.57 3.97
CA LYS A 27 3.35 2.03 2.71
C LYS A 27 2.13 1.16 3.01
N PHE A 28 1.08 1.35 2.25
CA PHE A 28 -0.16 0.58 2.32
C PHE A 28 -0.23 -0.42 1.17
N LYS A 29 -0.68 -1.62 1.48
CA LYS A 29 -1.05 -2.64 0.52
C LYS A 29 -2.56 -2.59 0.36
N LEU A 30 -3.02 -2.32 -0.85
CA LEU A 30 -4.43 -2.24 -1.21
C LEU A 30 -4.77 -3.37 -2.19
N VAL A 31 -5.74 -4.21 -1.86
CA VAL A 31 -6.18 -5.33 -2.71
C VAL A 31 -7.45 -4.94 -3.48
N THR A 32 -7.51 -5.25 -4.78
CA THR A 32 -8.75 -5.06 -5.56
C THR A 32 -9.76 -6.14 -5.20
N GLU A 33 -10.89 -5.75 -4.60
CA GLU A 33 -12.00 -6.67 -4.30
C GLU A 33 -13.08 -6.65 -5.37
N ASP A 34 -13.33 -5.48 -5.96
CA ASP A 34 -14.39 -5.31 -6.96
C ASP A 34 -13.98 -4.43 -8.14
N VAL A 35 -14.59 -4.70 -9.30
CA VAL A 35 -14.33 -3.98 -10.55
C VAL A 35 -15.66 -3.50 -11.11
N GLN A 36 -15.87 -2.19 -11.06
CA GLN A 36 -17.09 -1.52 -11.49
C GLN A 36 -16.82 -0.72 -12.76
N GLY A 37 -17.13 -1.30 -13.91
CA GLY A 37 -16.85 -0.69 -15.21
C GLY A 37 -15.36 -0.46 -15.41
N LYS A 38 -14.92 0.80 -15.29
CA LYS A 38 -13.51 1.21 -15.40
C LYS A 38 -12.81 1.44 -14.05
N ASN A 39 -13.54 1.33 -12.94
CA ASN A 39 -13.02 1.61 -11.61
C ASN A 39 -12.70 0.30 -10.88
N CYS A 40 -11.55 0.24 -10.22
CA CYS A 40 -11.19 -0.85 -9.32
C CYS A 40 -11.38 -0.38 -7.88
N LEU A 41 -12.28 -1.01 -7.15
CA LEU A 41 -12.47 -0.76 -5.73
C LEU A 41 -11.46 -1.59 -4.95
N THR A 42 -10.63 -0.89 -4.18
CA THR A 42 -9.57 -1.51 -3.40
C THR A 42 -9.86 -1.41 -1.91
N ASN A 43 -9.42 -2.42 -1.16
CA ASN A 43 -9.57 -2.52 0.28
C ASN A 43 -8.19 -2.68 0.95
N PHE A 44 -8.11 -2.42 2.25
CA PHE A 44 -6.89 -2.57 3.02
C PHE A 44 -6.46 -4.05 3.11
N HIS A 45 -5.23 -4.33 2.67
CA HIS A 45 -4.61 -5.66 2.74
C HIS A 45 -3.44 -5.72 3.73
N GLY A 46 -2.79 -4.60 4.00
CA GLY A 46 -1.70 -4.53 4.98
C GLY A 46 -0.95 -3.20 4.96
N MET A 47 -0.02 -3.05 5.89
CA MET A 47 0.85 -1.88 6.00
C MET A 47 2.29 -2.33 6.29
N ASP A 48 3.26 -1.64 5.72
CA ASP A 48 4.69 -1.85 5.98
C ASP A 48 5.43 -0.51 6.05
N LEU A 49 6.63 -0.52 6.63
CA LEU A 49 7.54 0.62 6.59
C LEU A 49 8.46 0.53 5.37
N THR A 50 8.95 1.67 4.90
CA THR A 50 10.03 1.69 3.91
C THR A 50 11.31 1.12 4.51
N ARG A 51 12.11 0.45 3.67
CA ARG A 51 13.32 -0.25 4.11
C ARG A 51 14.34 0.69 4.74
N ASP A 52 14.52 1.87 4.15
CA ASP A 52 15.36 2.95 4.67
C ASP A 52 14.93 3.34 6.09
N LYS A 53 13.62 3.49 6.34
CA LYS A 53 13.12 3.83 7.67
C LYS A 53 13.37 2.70 8.66
N MET A 54 13.04 1.46 8.31
CA MET A 54 13.29 0.30 9.17
C MET A 54 14.77 0.17 9.53
N CYS A 55 15.68 0.28 8.55
CA CYS A 55 17.12 0.21 8.77
C CYS A 55 17.65 1.38 9.59
N SER A 56 17.07 2.58 9.47
CA SER A 56 17.47 3.76 10.26
C SER A 56 17.18 3.64 11.76
N MET A 57 16.20 2.80 12.13
CA MET A 57 15.81 2.59 13.52
C MET A 57 16.75 1.66 14.27
N VAL A 58 17.46 0.80 13.56
CA VAL A 58 18.45 -0.12 14.15
C VAL A 58 19.72 0.67 14.47
N LYS A 59 20.06 0.76 15.75
CA LYS A 59 21.26 1.44 16.24
C LYS A 59 22.13 0.46 17.02
N LYS A 60 23.45 0.65 16.96
CA LYS A 60 24.44 -0.29 17.52
C LYS A 60 24.44 -0.39 19.05
N TRP A 61 24.11 0.70 19.73
CA TRP A 61 24.21 0.83 21.18
C TRP A 61 22.88 1.20 21.84
N GLN A 62 21.79 0.80 21.18
CA GLN A 62 20.42 0.86 21.69
C GLN A 62 19.85 -0.54 21.69
#